data_AF-A0A8T3Y5R4-F1
#
_entry.id   AF-A0A8T3Y5R4-F1
#
_cell.length_a   1.000
_cell.length_b   1.000
_cell.length_c   1.000
_cell.angle_alpha   90.00
_cell.angle_beta   90.00
_cell.angle_gamma   90.00
#
_symmetry.space_group_name_H-M   'P 1'
#
loop_
_entity.id
_entity.type
_entity.pdbx_description
1 polymer ?
#
loop_
_entity_poly.entity_id
_entity_poly.type
_entity_poly.pdbx_seq_one_letter_code
_entity_poly.pdbx_strand_id
1 'polypeptide(L)'
;MKPSLCKLIVSLLDCTLAKSIASYENTERLPSGPYVLLPKHSSHLDILLEGAMLYGSQGRLGHYLMKPSLPRAFQWLGGISVYRSKDTNSRRALLANNEQVFAEAGRLLSNGEIIVMHPEGTRVSGGMGELRTGGIRMLIEMQETIGPVTFVPLGIEYRALRVALRVGRPRTYSLFWNDDAERLRKELAFLSGVGS
;
A
#
# COMPACT_ATOMS: atom_id res chain seq x y z
N MET A 1 4.03 15.24 -16.40
CA MET A 1 3.25 16.06 -15.45
C MET A 1 4.15 16.45 -14.28
N LYS A 2 4.28 17.75 -13.98
CA LYS A 2 5.11 18.24 -12.86
C LYS A 2 4.52 17.75 -11.53
N PRO A 3 5.33 17.37 -10.52
CA PRO A 3 4.86 16.90 -9.21
C PRO A 3 3.90 17.89 -8.50
N SER A 4 3.91 19.16 -8.89
CA SER A 4 2.95 20.17 -8.44
C SER A 4 1.49 19.92 -8.85
N LEU A 5 1.24 19.30 -10.00
CA LEU A 5 -0.12 19.09 -10.50
C LEU A 5 -0.80 17.88 -9.83
N CYS A 6 -0.02 16.88 -9.43
CA CYS A 6 -0.50 15.72 -8.68
C CYS A 6 -0.92 16.13 -7.26
N LYS A 7 -0.08 16.93 -6.58
CA LYS A 7 -0.42 17.56 -5.30
C LYS A 7 -1.71 18.38 -5.41
N LEU A 8 -1.90 19.10 -6.51
CA LEU A 8 -3.11 19.90 -6.76
C LEU A 8 -4.35 19.03 -6.97
N ILE A 9 -4.28 17.93 -7.74
CA ILE A 9 -5.43 17.04 -7.97
C ILE A 9 -5.81 16.28 -6.69
N VAL A 10 -4.82 15.77 -5.93
CA VAL A 10 -5.07 15.13 -4.63
C VAL A 10 -5.65 16.16 -3.66
N SER A 11 -5.06 17.35 -3.56
CA SER A 11 -5.55 18.49 -2.76
C SER A 11 -6.98 18.94 -3.13
N LEU A 12 -7.35 18.89 -4.40
CA LEU A 12 -8.70 19.27 -4.87
C LEU A 12 -9.73 18.15 -4.62
N LEU A 13 -9.33 16.89 -4.70
CA LEU A 13 -10.15 15.74 -4.31
C LEU A 13 -10.25 15.59 -2.77
N ASP A 14 -9.26 16.13 -2.04
CA ASP A 14 -9.05 16.02 -0.59
C ASP A 14 -10.18 16.58 0.28
N CYS A 15 -10.81 17.68 -0.11
CA CYS A 15 -11.52 18.47 0.89
C CYS A 15 -13.03 18.30 0.96
N THR A 16 -13.68 17.74 -0.06
CA THR A 16 -15.17 17.72 -0.07
C THR A 16 -15.75 16.35 -0.38
N LEU A 17 -15.33 15.71 -1.47
CA LEU A 17 -15.91 14.42 -1.87
C LEU A 17 -15.41 13.29 -0.96
N ALA A 18 -14.09 13.16 -0.78
CA ALA A 18 -13.50 12.16 0.11
C ALA A 18 -14.01 12.33 1.55
N LYS A 19 -14.05 13.54 2.10
CA LYS A 19 -14.62 13.79 3.44
C LYS A 19 -16.12 13.49 3.55
N SER A 20 -16.87 13.62 2.45
CA SER A 20 -18.31 13.33 2.44
C SER A 20 -18.64 11.83 2.41
N ILE A 21 -17.74 11.01 1.84
CA ILE A 21 -17.96 9.57 1.66
C ILE A 21 -17.02 8.71 2.51
N ALA A 22 -15.91 9.24 3.01
CA ALA A 22 -14.87 8.46 3.69
C ALA A 22 -14.67 8.88 5.15
N SER A 23 -14.55 7.90 6.03
CA SER A 23 -14.09 8.09 7.41
C SER A 23 -12.70 7.46 7.57
N TYR A 24 -11.78 8.22 8.16
CA TYR A 24 -10.44 7.78 8.48
C TYR A 24 -10.35 7.51 9.99
N GLU A 25 -10.13 6.27 10.38
CA GLU A 25 -10.11 5.84 11.77
C GLU A 25 -8.70 5.41 12.17
N ASN A 26 -8.29 5.79 13.38
CA ASN A 26 -7.00 5.46 13.99
C ASN A 26 -5.76 6.02 13.25
N THR A 27 -5.89 7.15 12.55
CA THR A 27 -4.77 7.75 11.79
C THR A 27 -3.60 8.18 12.67
N GLU A 28 -3.81 8.39 13.97
CA GLU A 28 -2.77 8.64 14.96
C GLU A 28 -1.76 7.49 15.11
N ARG A 29 -2.09 6.29 14.60
CA ARG A 29 -1.18 5.14 14.57
C ARG A 29 -0.16 5.20 13.43
N LEU A 30 -0.33 6.09 12.45
CA LEU A 30 0.59 6.17 11.32
C LEU A 30 1.98 6.67 11.80
N PRO A 31 3.08 5.96 11.49
CA PRO A 31 4.42 6.39 11.87
C PRO A 31 4.79 7.74 11.25
N SER A 32 5.54 8.57 11.99
CA SER A 32 6.09 9.84 11.46
C SER A 32 7.21 9.60 10.44
N GLY A 33 7.95 8.50 10.57
CA GLY A 33 9.05 8.09 9.69
C GLY A 33 8.62 7.32 8.44
N PRO A 34 9.54 6.60 7.77
CA PRO A 34 9.20 5.71 6.66
C PRO A 34 8.41 4.49 7.15
N TYR A 35 7.45 4.06 6.34
CA TYR A 35 6.69 2.84 6.60
C TYR A 35 6.10 2.25 5.33
N VAL A 36 5.72 0.99 5.42
CA VAL A 36 4.99 0.25 4.39
C VAL A 36 3.54 0.15 4.82
N LEU A 37 2.64 0.82 4.10
CA LEU A 37 1.21 0.69 4.25
C LEU A 37 0.73 -0.56 3.49
N LEU A 38 -0.03 -1.42 4.17
CA LEU A 38 -0.54 -2.69 3.65
C LEU A 38 -2.07 -2.67 3.58
N PRO A 39 -2.67 -1.95 2.61
CA PRO A 39 -4.11 -1.86 2.45
C PRO A 39 -4.74 -3.12 1.86
N LYS A 40 -5.95 -3.47 2.34
CA LYS A 40 -6.85 -4.38 1.61
C LYS A 40 -7.17 -3.79 0.24
N HIS A 41 -7.22 -4.62 -0.80
CA HIS A 41 -7.55 -4.15 -2.15
C HIS A 41 -8.93 -4.63 -2.60
N SER A 42 -9.88 -3.71 -2.74
CA SER A 42 -11.25 -3.98 -3.19
C SER A 42 -11.62 -3.21 -4.45
N SER A 43 -11.07 -2.00 -4.65
CA SER A 43 -11.49 -1.06 -5.69
C SER A 43 -10.33 -0.27 -6.27
N HIS A 44 -10.54 0.38 -7.42
CA HIS A 44 -9.62 1.41 -7.91
C HIS A 44 -9.65 2.67 -7.06
N LEU A 45 -10.76 2.92 -6.36
CA LEU A 45 -10.93 4.07 -5.48
C LEU A 45 -10.00 4.00 -4.26
N ASP A 46 -9.55 2.80 -3.89
CA ASP A 46 -8.63 2.56 -2.76
C ASP A 46 -7.41 3.50 -2.83
N ILE A 47 -6.75 3.60 -3.99
CA ILE A 47 -5.55 4.43 -4.20
C ILE A 47 -5.84 5.92 -3.91
N LEU A 48 -7.01 6.42 -4.31
CA LEU A 48 -7.37 7.82 -4.08
C LEU A 48 -7.69 8.07 -2.60
N LEU A 49 -8.40 7.14 -1.96
CA LEU A 49 -8.76 7.25 -0.55
C LEU A 49 -7.55 7.12 0.37
N GLU A 50 -6.63 6.20 0.04
CA GLU A 50 -5.34 6.02 0.69
C GLU A 50 -4.50 7.30 0.56
N GLY A 51 -4.38 7.86 -0.65
CA GLY A 51 -3.66 9.12 -0.88
C GLY A 51 -4.22 10.30 -0.08
N ALA A 52 -5.55 10.46 -0.08
CA ALA A 52 -6.23 11.51 0.70
C ALA A 52 -6.04 11.31 2.22
N MET A 53 -6.09 10.06 2.71
CA MET A 53 -5.80 9.76 4.13
C MET A 53 -4.38 10.18 4.51
N LEU A 54 -3.38 9.78 3.72
CA LEU A 54 -1.97 10.07 4.00
C LEU A 54 -1.68 11.57 3.96
N TYR A 55 -2.23 12.27 2.97
CA TYR A 55 -2.04 13.71 2.85
C TYR A 55 -2.79 14.48 3.94
N GLY A 56 -4.05 14.13 4.21
CA GLY A 56 -4.86 14.77 5.24
C GLY A 56 -4.34 14.55 6.67
N SER A 57 -3.71 13.40 6.95
CA SER A 57 -3.19 13.06 8.28
C SER A 57 -1.73 13.47 8.51
N GLN A 58 -0.88 13.43 7.47
CA GLN A 58 0.56 13.63 7.61
C GLN A 58 1.17 14.61 6.61
N GLY A 59 0.39 15.13 5.64
CA GLY A 59 0.90 15.98 4.56
C GLY A 59 1.81 15.24 3.56
N ARG A 60 1.77 13.89 3.56
CA ARG A 60 2.66 13.02 2.77
C ARG A 60 1.85 12.24 1.74
N LEU A 61 2.50 11.85 0.64
CA LEU A 61 1.92 10.98 -0.37
C LEU A 61 2.63 9.61 -0.32
N GLY A 62 1.89 8.56 -0.66
CA GLY A 62 2.42 7.21 -0.77
C GLY A 62 2.96 6.90 -2.17
N HIS A 63 3.97 6.04 -2.23
CA HIS A 63 4.48 5.44 -3.46
C HIS A 63 3.96 4.01 -3.60
N TYR A 64 3.24 3.73 -4.69
CA TYR A 64 2.42 2.53 -4.81
C TYR A 64 3.12 1.41 -5.57
N LEU A 65 3.37 0.28 -4.93
CA LEU A 65 3.82 -0.94 -5.61
C LEU A 65 2.66 -1.55 -6.42
N MET A 66 2.70 -1.38 -7.75
CA MET A 66 1.58 -1.69 -8.65
C MET A 66 1.97 -2.59 -9.83
N LYS A 67 1.01 -3.24 -10.49
CA LYS A 67 1.31 -4.04 -11.69
C LYS A 67 1.80 -3.16 -12.86
N PRO A 68 2.63 -3.66 -13.79
CA PRO A 68 3.14 -2.89 -14.93
C PRO A 68 2.06 -2.62 -15.98
N SER A 69 0.98 -3.40 -15.98
CA SER A 69 -0.16 -3.26 -16.90
C SER A 69 -1.10 -2.09 -16.58
N LEU A 70 -0.88 -1.38 -15.46
CA LEU A 70 -1.60 -0.15 -15.18
C LEU A 70 -1.11 0.99 -16.09
N PRO A 71 -2.01 1.89 -16.55
CA PRO A 71 -1.63 3.02 -17.37
C PRO A 71 -0.46 3.79 -16.76
N ARG A 72 0.54 4.15 -17.57
CA ARG A 72 1.71 4.93 -17.11
C ARG A 72 1.31 6.18 -16.32
N ALA A 73 0.12 6.74 -16.56
CA ALA A 73 -0.50 7.81 -15.77
C ALA A 73 -0.40 7.60 -14.25
N PHE A 74 -0.52 6.35 -13.76
CA PHE A 74 -0.39 6.04 -12.33
C PHE A 74 1.05 6.14 -11.80
N GLN A 75 2.07 5.99 -12.64
CA GLN A 75 3.47 6.26 -12.25
C GLN A 75 3.67 7.76 -11.96
N TRP A 76 2.98 8.63 -12.68
CA TRP A 76 2.98 10.08 -12.41
C TRP A 76 2.28 10.47 -11.10
N LEU A 77 1.49 9.55 -10.51
CA LEU A 77 0.85 9.70 -9.21
C LEU A 77 1.65 9.04 -8.08
N GLY A 78 2.90 8.63 -8.32
CA GLY A 78 3.75 7.95 -7.33
C GLY A 78 3.79 6.42 -7.48
N GLY A 79 3.26 5.86 -8.57
CA GLY A 79 3.30 4.43 -8.82
C GLY A 79 4.69 3.88 -9.16
N ILE A 80 5.09 2.81 -8.47
CA ILE A 80 6.28 1.99 -8.75
C ILE A 80 5.80 0.63 -9.28
N SER A 81 6.18 0.26 -10.50
CA SER A 81 5.66 -0.94 -11.16
C SER A 81 6.42 -2.22 -10.78
N VAL A 82 5.77 -3.18 -10.11
CA VAL A 82 6.27 -4.53 -9.77
C VAL A 82 5.89 -5.55 -10.85
N TYR A 83 6.83 -6.38 -11.30
CA TYR A 83 6.63 -7.38 -12.34
C TYR A 83 6.27 -8.77 -11.77
N ARG A 84 5.41 -9.53 -12.45
CA ARG A 84 5.02 -10.89 -12.05
C ARG A 84 5.46 -11.94 -13.05
N SER A 85 5.58 -13.18 -12.59
CA SER A 85 5.94 -14.32 -13.44
C SER A 85 5.00 -14.55 -14.62
N LYS A 86 3.78 -13.98 -14.58
CA LYS A 86 2.83 -14.02 -15.70
C LYS A 86 3.05 -12.91 -16.73
N ASP A 87 3.85 -11.89 -16.40
CA ASP A 87 4.08 -10.71 -17.24
C ASP A 87 5.31 -10.86 -18.13
N THR A 88 6.12 -11.92 -17.94
CA THR A 88 7.28 -12.24 -18.77
C THR A 88 7.53 -13.74 -18.82
N ASN A 89 7.90 -14.25 -20.00
CA ASN A 89 8.26 -15.66 -20.19
C ASN A 89 9.69 -15.98 -19.69
N SER A 90 10.47 -14.96 -19.28
CA SER A 90 11.84 -15.13 -18.79
C SER A 90 11.91 -14.94 -17.28
N ARG A 91 12.16 -16.04 -16.55
CA ARG A 91 12.38 -16.02 -15.10
C ARG A 91 13.55 -15.11 -14.70
N ARG A 92 14.60 -15.04 -15.52
CA ARG A 92 15.78 -14.18 -15.25
C ARG A 92 15.43 -12.70 -15.37
N ALA A 93 14.67 -12.32 -16.40
CA ALA A 93 14.22 -10.94 -16.58
C ALA A 93 13.25 -10.51 -15.47
N LEU A 94 12.38 -11.43 -15.02
CA LEU A 94 11.50 -11.18 -13.89
C LEU A 94 12.28 -10.85 -12.60
N LEU A 95 13.29 -11.65 -12.28
CA LEU A 95 14.09 -11.47 -11.07
C LEU A 95 14.84 -10.14 -11.10
N ALA A 96 15.50 -9.81 -12.21
CA ALA A 96 16.21 -8.55 -12.38
C ALA A 96 15.28 -7.32 -12.28
N ASN A 97 14.08 -7.40 -12.86
CA ASN A 97 13.11 -6.31 -12.77
C ASN A 97 12.57 -6.13 -11.34
N ASN A 98 12.29 -7.23 -10.64
CA ASN A 98 11.83 -7.15 -9.25
C ASN A 98 12.94 -6.60 -8.35
N GLU A 99 14.19 -7.03 -8.53
CA GLU A 99 15.32 -6.49 -7.79
C GLU A 99 15.44 -4.97 -7.94
N GLN A 100 15.31 -4.44 -9.17
CA GLN A 100 15.33 -2.99 -9.41
C GLN A 100 14.16 -2.25 -8.73
N VAL A 101 12.96 -2.83 -8.79
CA VAL A 101 11.76 -2.24 -8.19
C VAL A 101 11.86 -2.17 -6.68
N PHE A 102 12.33 -3.25 -6.05
CA PHE A 102 12.52 -3.28 -4.61
C PHE A 102 13.71 -2.41 -4.19
N ALA A 103 14.81 -2.38 -4.94
CA ALA A 103 15.91 -1.44 -4.73
C ALA A 103 15.42 0.03 -4.68
N GLU A 104 14.56 0.43 -5.62
CA GLU A 104 13.94 1.75 -5.62
C GLU A 104 13.02 1.96 -4.40
N ALA A 105 12.22 0.95 -4.03
CA ALA A 105 11.40 1.01 -2.82
C ALA A 105 12.25 1.21 -1.56
N GLY A 106 13.38 0.52 -1.44
CA GLY A 106 14.32 0.70 -0.34
C GLY A 106 14.96 2.09 -0.32
N ARG A 107 15.33 2.62 -1.49
CA ARG A 107 15.85 4.00 -1.61
C ARG A 107 14.83 5.04 -1.15
N LEU A 108 13.56 4.84 -1.49
CA LEU A 108 12.47 5.72 -1.05
C LEU A 108 12.26 5.61 0.46
N LEU A 109 12.23 4.39 1.01
CA LEU A 109 12.14 4.17 2.46
C LEU A 109 13.31 4.80 3.22
N SER A 110 14.55 4.68 2.72
CA SER A 110 15.71 5.33 3.35
C SER A 110 15.64 6.86 3.32
N ASN A 111 14.91 7.42 2.35
CA ASN A 111 14.65 8.87 2.27
C ASN A 111 13.46 9.32 3.14
N GLY A 112 12.87 8.41 3.92
CA GLY A 112 11.74 8.74 4.77
C GLY A 112 10.41 8.77 4.01
N GLU A 113 10.29 8.12 2.86
CA GLU A 113 9.03 8.07 2.10
C GLU A 113 8.12 6.92 2.55
N ILE A 114 6.86 6.95 2.09
CA ILE A 114 5.85 5.91 2.37
C ILE A 114 5.74 5.00 1.16
N ILE A 115 5.83 3.69 1.37
CA ILE A 115 5.50 2.69 0.36
C ILE A 115 4.10 2.14 0.63
N VAL A 116 3.28 2.01 -0.40
CA VAL A 116 1.95 1.41 -0.33
C VAL A 116 1.95 0.12 -1.14
N MET A 117 1.62 -1.01 -0.51
CA MET A 117 1.58 -2.31 -1.17
C MET A 117 0.30 -3.06 -0.79
N HIS A 118 -0.56 -3.31 -1.77
CA HIS A 118 -1.73 -4.18 -1.61
C HIS A 118 -1.28 -5.64 -1.51
N PRO A 119 -1.34 -6.28 -0.33
CA PRO A 119 -0.71 -7.57 -0.09
C PRO A 119 -1.44 -8.72 -0.78
N GLU A 120 -2.70 -8.56 -1.19
CA GLU A 120 -3.45 -9.52 -2.02
C GLU A 120 -2.90 -9.56 -3.47
N GLY A 121 -2.23 -8.47 -3.90
CA GLY A 121 -1.74 -8.29 -5.25
C GLY A 121 -2.83 -8.21 -6.33
N THR A 122 -4.11 -8.26 -5.97
CA THR A 122 -5.23 -8.08 -6.89
C THR A 122 -6.42 -7.62 -6.09
N ARG A 123 -7.40 -7.02 -6.76
CA ARG A 123 -8.67 -6.68 -6.11
C ARG A 123 -9.44 -7.95 -5.78
N VAL A 124 -9.99 -8.00 -4.57
CA VAL A 124 -10.87 -9.08 -4.11
C VAL A 124 -12.12 -8.44 -3.50
N SER A 125 -13.28 -8.74 -4.09
CA SER A 125 -14.59 -8.26 -3.62
C SER A 125 -15.24 -9.24 -2.66
N GLY A 126 -15.96 -8.74 -1.66
CA GLY A 126 -16.83 -9.56 -0.79
C GLY A 126 -16.12 -10.43 0.26
N GLY A 127 -14.80 -10.29 0.42
CA GLY A 127 -14.02 -11.08 1.38
C GLY A 127 -12.56 -10.65 1.45
N MET A 128 -11.78 -11.40 2.22
CA MET A 128 -10.33 -11.27 2.31
C MET A 128 -9.64 -12.28 1.39
N GLY A 129 -8.81 -11.81 0.46
CA GLY A 129 -8.01 -12.66 -0.41
C GLY A 129 -6.81 -13.31 0.26
N GLU A 130 -6.17 -14.22 -0.48
CA GLU A 130 -4.87 -14.79 -0.12
C GLU A 130 -3.77 -13.72 -0.21
N LEU A 131 -2.92 -13.62 0.82
CA LEU A 131 -1.79 -12.71 0.80
C LEU A 131 -0.65 -13.25 -0.05
N ARG A 132 -0.10 -12.39 -0.91
CA ARG A 132 1.14 -12.62 -1.66
C ARG A 132 2.32 -12.09 -0.84
N THR A 133 2.93 -12.99 -0.07
CA THR A 133 3.97 -12.64 0.92
C THR A 133 5.33 -12.30 0.32
N GLY A 134 5.59 -12.62 -0.95
CA GLY A 134 6.89 -12.41 -1.59
C GLY A 134 7.38 -10.97 -1.53
N GLY A 135 6.52 -9.99 -1.85
CA GLY A 135 6.91 -8.57 -1.79
C GLY A 135 7.15 -8.06 -0.37
N ILE A 136 6.41 -8.58 0.62
CA ILE A 136 6.61 -8.26 2.04
C ILE A 136 7.97 -8.80 2.49
N ARG A 137 8.31 -10.05 2.14
CA ARG A 137 9.61 -10.66 2.47
C ARG A 137 10.77 -9.89 1.87
N MET A 138 10.66 -9.48 0.60
CA MET A 138 11.69 -8.66 -0.04
C MET A 138 11.91 -7.33 0.70
N LEU A 139 10.85 -6.63 1.10
CA LEU A 139 11.00 -5.39 1.89
C LEU A 139 11.61 -5.62 3.28
N ILE A 140 11.34 -6.78 3.90
CA ILE A 140 11.95 -7.15 5.19
C ILE A 140 13.45 -7.43 5.04
N GLU A 141 13.84 -8.14 3.98
CA GLU A 141 15.25 -8.39 3.64
C GLU A 141 16.01 -7.08 3.45
N MET A 142 15.39 -6.07 2.83
CA MET A 142 16.02 -4.76 2.64
C MET A 142 16.37 -4.03 3.94
N GLN A 143 15.70 -4.35 5.05
CA GLN A 143 15.97 -3.70 6.35
C GLN A 143 17.40 -3.94 6.83
N GLU A 144 18.08 -4.98 6.34
CA GLU A 144 19.51 -5.20 6.60
C GLU A 144 20.37 -4.02 6.08
N THR A 145 19.91 -3.35 5.02
CA THR A 145 20.62 -2.23 4.39
C THR A 145 20.08 -0.87 4.82
N ILE A 146 18.75 -0.73 4.92
CA ILE A 146 18.10 0.57 5.16
C ILE A 146 17.65 0.80 6.60
N GLY A 147 17.83 -0.20 7.47
CA GLY A 147 17.34 -0.19 8.84
C GLY A 147 15.89 -0.66 8.97
N PRO A 148 15.36 -0.71 10.21
CA PRO A 148 14.03 -1.24 10.49
C PRO A 148 12.92 -0.40 9.83
N VAL A 149 11.95 -1.07 9.22
CA VAL A 149 10.80 -0.44 8.59
C VAL A 149 9.52 -0.93 9.26
N THR A 150 8.61 -0.01 9.55
CA THR A 150 7.31 -0.35 10.13
C THR A 150 6.33 -0.72 9.02
N PHE A 151 5.57 -1.78 9.23
CA PHE A 151 4.48 -2.23 8.38
C PHE A 151 3.15 -1.91 9.06
N VAL A 152 2.23 -1.30 8.32
CA VAL A 152 0.96 -0.78 8.86
C VAL A 152 -0.20 -1.40 8.07
N PRO A 153 -0.99 -2.30 8.67
CA PRO A 153 -2.20 -2.82 8.04
C PRO A 153 -3.22 -1.69 7.85
N LEU A 154 -3.94 -1.68 6.73
CA LEU A 154 -5.05 -0.76 6.50
C LEU A 154 -6.28 -1.53 6.01
N GLY A 155 -7.34 -1.54 6.82
CA GLY A 155 -8.61 -2.08 6.37
C GLY A 155 -9.40 -1.05 5.58
N ILE A 156 -10.12 -1.51 4.55
CA ILE A 156 -11.00 -0.67 3.74
C ILE A 156 -12.35 -1.36 3.65
N GLU A 157 -13.37 -0.75 4.25
CA GLU A 157 -14.74 -1.25 4.28
C GLU A 157 -15.65 -0.35 3.46
N TYR A 158 -16.31 -0.92 2.45
CA TYR A 158 -17.30 -0.22 1.64
C TYR A 158 -18.71 -0.51 2.17
N ARG A 159 -19.45 0.54 2.57
CA ARG A 159 -20.83 0.49 3.07
C ARG A 159 -21.74 1.42 2.28
N ALA A 160 -22.40 0.90 1.25
CA ALA A 160 -23.30 1.66 0.39
C ALA A 160 -22.65 2.97 -0.13
N LEU A 161 -22.99 4.12 0.48
CA LEU A 161 -22.47 5.44 0.10
C LEU A 161 -21.25 5.90 0.93
N ARG A 162 -20.78 5.09 1.88
CA ARG A 162 -19.66 5.42 2.76
C ARG A 162 -18.53 4.39 2.66
N VAL A 163 -17.31 4.83 2.92
CA VAL A 163 -16.10 4.01 2.96
C VAL A 163 -15.37 4.29 4.28
N ALA A 164 -15.02 3.25 5.04
CA ALA A 164 -14.23 3.40 6.25
C ALA A 164 -12.82 2.85 6.02
N LEU A 165 -11.81 3.66 6.29
CA LEU A 165 -10.40 3.27 6.27
C LEU A 165 -9.91 3.20 7.71
N ARG A 166 -9.45 2.02 8.14
CA ARG A 166 -9.07 1.77 9.53
C ARG A 166 -7.61 1.35 9.63
N VAL A 167 -6.82 2.21 10.27
CA VAL A 167 -5.39 1.95 10.47
C VAL A 167 -5.21 0.88 11.57
N GLY A 168 -4.56 -0.21 11.20
CA GLY A 168 -4.23 -1.33 12.07
C GLY A 168 -3.09 -1.01 13.04
N ARG A 169 -2.59 -2.03 13.71
CA ARG A 169 -1.44 -1.87 14.62
C ARG A 169 -0.14 -1.89 13.81
N PRO A 170 0.69 -0.83 13.88
CA PRO A 170 2.01 -0.84 13.27
C PRO A 170 2.89 -1.95 13.86
N ARG A 171 3.66 -2.63 13.01
CA ARG A 171 4.56 -3.73 13.42
C ARG A 171 5.85 -3.69 12.63
N THR A 172 6.95 -4.06 13.27
CA THR A 172 8.21 -4.35 12.58
C THR A 172 8.38 -5.86 12.52
N TYR A 173 8.86 -6.36 11.39
CA TYR A 173 9.12 -7.78 11.18
C TYR A 173 10.60 -7.97 10.89
N SER A 174 11.27 -8.85 11.62
CA SER A 174 12.62 -9.33 11.25
C SER A 174 12.54 -10.52 10.29
N LEU A 175 11.46 -11.30 10.39
CA LEU A 175 11.13 -12.44 9.53
C LEU A 175 9.62 -12.44 9.28
N PHE A 176 9.17 -13.11 8.21
CA PHE A 176 7.74 -13.16 7.84
C PHE A 176 7.28 -14.58 7.47
N TRP A 177 6.79 -15.27 8.49
CA TRP A 177 6.35 -16.65 8.40
C TRP A 177 4.86 -16.76 8.07
N ASN A 178 4.36 -17.99 7.92
CA ASN A 178 2.96 -18.25 7.61
C ASN A 178 2.03 -17.73 8.71
N ASP A 179 2.44 -17.84 9.98
CA ASP A 179 1.64 -17.33 11.12
C ASP A 179 1.54 -15.80 11.11
N ASP A 180 2.58 -15.10 10.66
CA ASP A 180 2.56 -13.64 10.49
C ASP A 180 1.63 -13.24 9.34
N ALA A 181 1.70 -13.97 8.23
CA ALA A 181 0.82 -13.77 7.09
C ALA A 181 -0.65 -14.01 7.47
N GLU A 182 -0.94 -15.08 8.21
CA GLU A 182 -2.30 -15.38 8.65
C GLU A 182 -2.81 -14.37 9.68
N ARG A 183 -1.94 -13.92 10.59
CA ARG A 183 -2.27 -12.85 11.54
C ARG A 183 -2.58 -11.54 10.82
N LEU A 184 -1.75 -11.14 9.86
CA LEU A 184 -1.98 -9.96 9.04
C LEU A 184 -3.28 -10.09 8.25
N ARG A 185 -3.55 -11.26 7.66
CA ARG A 185 -4.78 -11.53 6.91
C ARG A 185 -6.02 -11.39 7.80
N LYS A 186 -6.00 -11.97 9.00
CA LYS A 186 -7.09 -11.83 10.00
C LYS A 186 -7.27 -10.39 10.45
N GLU A 187 -6.18 -9.66 10.67
CA GLU A 187 -6.24 -8.23 11.05
C GLU A 187 -6.85 -7.39 9.92
N LEU A 188 -6.44 -7.59 8.66
CA LEU A 188 -7.02 -6.90 7.51
C LEU A 188 -8.51 -7.24 7.30
N ALA A 189 -8.87 -8.51 7.47
CA ALA A 189 -10.25 -8.98 7.43
C ALA A 189 -11.11 -8.25 8.47
N PHE A 190 -10.66 -8.23 9.73
CA PHE A 190 -11.32 -7.54 10.83
C PHE A 190 -11.47 -6.04 10.57
N LEU A 191 -10.38 -5.35 10.20
CA LEU A 191 -10.39 -3.89 9.94
C LEU A 191 -11.30 -3.52 8.76
N SER A 192 -11.44 -4.41 7.78
CA SER A 192 -12.24 -4.19 6.58
C SER A 192 -13.69 -4.68 6.70
N GLY A 193 -14.10 -5.19 7.86
CA GLY A 193 -15.46 -5.72 8.06
C GLY A 193 -15.77 -6.97 7.22
N VAL A 194 -14.75 -7.72 6.80
CA VAL A 194 -14.86 -8.88 5.90
C VAL A 194 -14.21 -10.10 6.55
N GLY A 195 -14.88 -10.67 7.55
CA GLY A 195 -14.44 -11.92 8.18
C GLY A 195 -14.88 -12.03 9.63
N SER A 196 -15.69 -13.04 9.91
CA SER A 196 -15.86 -13.69 11.22
C SER A 196 -15.10 -14.99 11.20
#